data_AF-A0A923Q3C0-F1
#
_entry.id   AF-A0A923Q3C0-F1
#
_cell.length_a   1.000
_cell.length_b   1.000
_cell.length_c   1.000
_cell.angle_alpha   90.00
_cell.angle_beta   90.00
_cell.angle_gamma   90.00
#
_symmetry.space_group_name_H-M   'P 1'
#
loop_
_entity.id
_entity.type
_entity.pdbx_description
1 polymer ?
#
loop_
_entity_poly.entity_id
_entity_poly.type
_entity_poly.pdbx_seq_one_letter_code
_entity_poly.pdbx_strand_id
1 'polypeptide(L)'
;MEKLRLRCPTCSKLYEVIDSDITSTTPQFDCISCATRFTFAYPVINPRDVATQVVFQNPTTPAALTFQQELENQSGRLGTEAEPQGAAQQRVHSCPKCGAVNDKGLAECYSCHVIFERLLELPLDPTLRAQPSLVRKWKNLVLNFDSSELHDDFLKSCHELDALRFAILKYEELQKAQGGKDYVCESMIYKAHGLLQVTLYSKRTGDPFYKKDPPKNVVAWHKYVFFTPLIISILMMLSGFTSLSQRNLVGAGVAVMLLTFGLTLFWKGRLSMSDFIG
;
A
#
# COMPACT_ATOMS: atom_id res chain seq x y z
N MET A 1 37.41 -23.64 -14.98
CA MET A 1 36.87 -22.53 -15.79
C MET A 1 36.41 -21.47 -14.82
N GLU A 2 37.09 -20.33 -14.78
CA GLU A 2 36.67 -19.21 -13.94
C GLU A 2 35.43 -18.54 -14.55
N LYS A 3 34.52 -18.12 -13.67
CA LYS A 3 33.26 -17.47 -14.00
C LYS A 3 33.32 -16.05 -13.47
N LEU A 4 33.12 -15.06 -14.34
CA LEU A 4 33.06 -13.65 -13.98
C LEU A 4 31.62 -13.26 -13.70
N ARG A 5 31.42 -12.49 -12.62
CA ARG A 5 30.10 -11.97 -12.22
C ARG A 5 30.04 -10.47 -12.49
N LEU A 6 29.12 -10.07 -13.36
CA LEU A 6 28.97 -8.71 -13.85
C LEU A 6 27.60 -8.18 -13.46
N ARG A 7 27.47 -6.90 -13.08
CA ARG A 7 26.15 -6.28 -12.88
C ARG A 7 25.88 -5.25 -13.97
N CYS A 8 24.64 -5.23 -14.48
CA CYS A 8 24.20 -4.15 -15.35
C CYS A 8 24.24 -2.82 -14.58
N PRO A 9 24.85 -1.75 -15.12
CA PRO A 9 24.98 -0.48 -14.42
C PRO A 9 23.64 0.28 -14.28
N THR A 10 22.60 -0.09 -15.05
CA THR A 10 21.29 0.58 -15.01
C THR A 10 20.30 -0.10 -14.06
N CYS A 11 20.17 -1.43 -14.12
CA CYS A 11 19.16 -2.17 -13.37
C CYS A 11 19.75 -3.18 -12.36
N SER A 12 21.07 -3.21 -12.20
CA SER A 12 21.79 -4.07 -11.24
C SER A 12 21.62 -5.57 -11.43
N LYS A 13 21.07 -6.02 -12.58
CA LYS A 13 20.92 -7.44 -12.93
C LYS A 13 22.28 -8.11 -13.03
N LEU A 14 22.44 -9.26 -12.36
CA LEU A 14 23.67 -10.04 -12.32
C LEU A 14 23.75 -10.97 -13.54
N TYR A 15 24.90 -10.98 -14.20
CA TYR A 15 25.28 -11.87 -15.31
C TYR A 15 26.48 -12.69 -14.89
N GLU A 16 26.51 -13.97 -15.29
CA GLU A 16 27.65 -14.85 -15.12
C GLU A 16 28.20 -15.19 -16.51
N VAL A 17 29.46 -14.84 -16.76
CA VAL A 17 30.14 -15.03 -18.06
C VAL A 17 31.33 -15.96 -17.84
N ILE A 18 31.51 -16.93 -18.72
CA ILE A 18 32.64 -17.86 -18.67
C ILE A 18 33.85 -17.14 -19.28
N ASP A 19 34.98 -17.14 -18.57
CA ASP A 19 36.19 -16.43 -18.99
C ASP A 19 36.69 -16.88 -20.39
N SER A 20 36.49 -18.15 -20.74
CA SER A 20 36.86 -18.70 -22.05
C SER A 20 36.08 -18.14 -23.23
N ASP A 21 34.92 -17.54 -22.99
CA ASP A 21 34.03 -17.04 -24.05
C ASP A 21 34.37 -15.58 -24.42
N ILE A 22 35.26 -14.93 -23.67
CA ILE A 22 35.64 -13.54 -23.86
C ILE A 22 36.82 -13.47 -24.84
N THR A 23 36.54 -13.03 -26.06
CA THR A 23 37.56 -12.88 -27.13
C THR A 23 38.05 -11.45 -27.32
N SER A 24 37.37 -10.46 -26.72
CA SER A 24 37.67 -9.03 -26.86
C SER A 24 38.14 -8.42 -25.53
N THR A 25 39.00 -7.40 -25.60
CA THR A 25 39.41 -6.59 -24.44
C THR A 25 38.29 -5.70 -23.90
N THR A 26 37.25 -5.46 -24.71
CA THR A 26 36.07 -4.66 -24.38
C THR A 26 34.79 -5.39 -24.79
N PRO A 27 34.44 -6.48 -24.09
CA PRO A 27 33.25 -7.26 -24.42
C PRO A 27 31.97 -6.47 -24.14
N GLN A 28 31.05 -6.45 -25.11
CA GLN A 28 29.78 -5.74 -25.01
C GLN A 28 28.64 -6.71 -24.73
N PHE A 29 27.74 -6.31 -23.84
CA PHE A 29 26.58 -7.11 -23.42
C PHE A 29 25.32 -6.27 -23.50
N ASP A 30 24.21 -6.89 -23.91
CA ASP A 30 22.88 -6.29 -23.90
C ASP A 30 22.09 -6.80 -22.71
N CYS A 31 21.64 -5.88 -21.85
CA CYS A 31 20.84 -6.25 -20.70
C CYS A 31 19.44 -6.67 -21.14
N ILE A 32 19.09 -7.94 -20.97
CA ILE A 32 17.76 -8.46 -21.33
C ILE A 32 16.61 -7.87 -20.50
N SER A 33 16.89 -7.18 -19.39
CA SER A 33 15.86 -6.59 -18.52
C SER A 33 15.57 -5.12 -18.80
N CYS A 34 16.56 -4.33 -19.20
CA CYS A 34 16.38 -2.90 -19.45
C CYS A 34 16.85 -2.44 -20.83
N ALA A 35 17.27 -3.37 -21.70
CA ALA A 35 17.84 -3.11 -23.02
C ALA A 35 19.08 -2.19 -23.06
N THR A 36 19.69 -1.89 -21.90
CA THR A 36 20.93 -1.12 -21.84
C THR A 36 22.10 -1.98 -22.32
N ARG A 37 22.89 -1.46 -23.26
CA ARG A 37 24.18 -2.03 -23.67
C ARG A 37 25.29 -1.56 -22.73
N PHE A 38 26.08 -2.48 -22.19
CA PHE A 38 27.17 -2.18 -21.26
C PHE A 38 28.42 -3.00 -21.58
N THR A 39 29.57 -2.53 -21.09
CA THR A 39 30.89 -3.15 -21.28
C THR A 39 31.67 -3.15 -19.96
N PHE A 40 32.75 -3.92 -19.90
CA PHE A 40 33.78 -3.81 -18.85
C PHE A 40 35.17 -3.95 -19.47
N ALA A 41 36.22 -3.67 -18.70
CA ALA A 41 37.61 -3.81 -19.14
C ALA A 41 38.13 -5.24 -18.87
N TYR A 42 38.67 -5.90 -19.89
CA TYR A 42 39.27 -7.24 -19.80
C TYR A 42 40.77 -7.18 -20.17
N PRO A 43 41.69 -7.83 -19.42
CA PRO A 43 41.46 -8.73 -18.28
C PRO A 43 41.08 -8.00 -16.98
N VAL A 44 40.31 -8.68 -16.13
CA VAL A 44 39.82 -8.11 -14.87
C VAL A 44 40.88 -8.26 -13.78
N ILE A 45 41.20 -7.17 -13.07
CA ILE A 45 42.16 -7.20 -11.95
C ILE A 45 41.60 -7.98 -10.74
N ASN A 46 40.31 -7.80 -10.44
CA ASN A 46 39.62 -8.49 -9.35
C ASN A 46 38.30 -9.12 -9.84
N PRO A 47 38.18 -10.45 -9.93
CA PRO A 47 37.00 -11.12 -10.47
C PRO A 47 35.74 -10.97 -9.59
N ARG A 48 35.89 -10.49 -8.35
CA ARG A 48 34.76 -10.24 -7.43
C ARG A 48 34.11 -8.87 -7.61
N ASP A 49 34.82 -7.92 -8.20
CA ASP A 49 34.38 -6.53 -8.31
C ASP A 49 34.68 -5.99 -9.72
N VAL A 50 33.83 -6.37 -10.67
CA VAL A 50 33.98 -5.98 -12.07
C VAL A 50 33.18 -4.71 -12.33
N ALA A 51 33.87 -3.58 -12.48
CA ALA A 51 33.24 -2.31 -12.83
C ALA A 51 32.72 -2.33 -14.28
N THR A 52 31.41 -2.16 -14.44
CA THR A 52 30.75 -2.06 -15.75
C THR A 52 30.44 -0.61 -16.11
N GLN A 53 30.47 -0.29 -17.40
CA GLN A 53 30.20 1.04 -17.94
C GLN A 53 29.14 0.94 -19.03
N VAL A 54 28.22 1.91 -19.10
CA VAL A 54 27.22 1.99 -20.17
C VAL A 54 27.93 2.39 -21.47
N VAL A 55 27.73 1.62 -22.54
CA VAL A 55 28.19 2.02 -23.87
C VAL A 55 27.15 2.99 -24.41
N PHE A 56 27.54 4.26 -24.59
CA PHE A 56 26.64 5.30 -25.11
C PHE A 56 25.97 4.80 -26.38
N GLN A 57 24.65 4.67 -26.34
CA GLN A 57 23.87 4.41 -27.54
C GLN A 57 24.01 5.66 -28.40
N ASN A 58 24.59 5.56 -29.60
CA ASN A 58 24.30 6.55 -30.63
C ASN A 58 22.78 6.68 -30.69
N PRO A 59 22.20 7.89 -30.63
CA PRO A 59 20.76 8.09 -30.73
C PRO A 59 20.31 7.76 -32.16
N THR A 60 20.27 6.48 -32.48
CA THR A 60 19.67 5.97 -33.71
C THR A 60 18.18 5.91 -33.45
N THR A 61 17.53 7.00 -33.86
CA THR A 61 16.18 7.10 -34.42
C THR A 61 15.19 6.00 -34.00
N PRO A 62 14.14 6.32 -33.23
CA PRO A 62 13.14 5.33 -32.84
C PRO A 62 12.38 4.82 -34.08
N ALA A 63 12.68 3.59 -34.49
CA ALA A 63 11.88 2.81 -35.43
C ALA A 63 10.61 2.28 -34.75
N ALA A 64 9.77 3.19 -34.28
CA ALA A 64 8.46 2.89 -33.70
C ALA A 64 7.47 3.95 -34.17
N LEU A 65 7.04 3.88 -35.43
CA LEU A 65 5.80 4.48 -35.95
C LEU A 65 5.55 4.00 -37.40
N THR A 66 5.26 2.71 -37.59
CA THR A 66 4.59 2.24 -38.83
C THR A 66 3.78 0.98 -38.53
N PHE A 67 2.69 1.11 -37.77
CA PHE A 67 1.66 0.07 -37.67
C PHE A 67 0.25 0.64 -37.45
N GLN A 68 0.00 1.85 -37.96
CA GLN A 68 -1.30 2.54 -37.83
C GLN A 68 -1.82 3.13 -39.14
N GLN A 69 -1.31 2.69 -40.29
CA GLN A 69 -1.73 3.21 -41.61
C GLN A 69 -2.36 2.12 -42.50
N GLU A 70 -3.23 1.29 -41.91
CA GLU A 70 -4.03 0.32 -42.68
C GLU A 70 -5.48 0.15 -42.20
N LEU A 71 -5.95 0.96 -41.24
CA LEU A 71 -7.35 0.91 -40.77
C LEU A 71 -8.23 2.10 -41.20
N GLU A 72 -7.70 3.08 -41.93
CA GLU A 72 -8.49 4.24 -42.41
C GLU A 72 -9.03 4.10 -43.84
N ASN A 73 -8.86 2.94 -44.49
CA ASN A 73 -9.29 2.74 -45.88
C ASN A 73 -10.53 1.82 -46.07
N GLN A 74 -11.37 1.65 -45.04
CA GLN A 74 -12.62 0.86 -45.15
C GLN A 74 -13.88 1.53 -44.55
N SER A 75 -13.95 2.86 -44.49
CA SER A 75 -15.23 3.56 -44.24
C SER A 75 -15.94 3.88 -45.56
N GLY A 76 -16.48 2.84 -46.19
CA GLY A 76 -17.20 3.01 -47.45
C GLY A 76 -18.01 1.78 -47.87
N ARG A 77 -19.05 1.42 -47.11
CA ARG A 77 -20.24 0.74 -47.64
C ARG A 77 -21.38 0.69 -46.62
N LEU A 78 -22.48 1.37 -46.97
CA LEU A 78 -23.82 1.13 -46.43
C LEU A 78 -24.29 -0.30 -46.78
N GLY A 79 -25.06 -0.89 -45.87
CA GLY A 79 -25.88 -2.10 -46.08
C GLY A 79 -25.97 -2.93 -44.81
N THR A 80 -26.95 -2.70 -43.93
CA THR A 80 -28.22 -3.46 -43.83
C THR A 80 -28.09 -4.81 -43.10
N GLU A 81 -28.61 -4.82 -41.87
CA GLU A 81 -29.29 -5.91 -41.13
C GLU A 81 -28.55 -7.17 -40.66
N ALA A 82 -29.08 -7.64 -39.51
CA ALA A 82 -28.99 -8.96 -38.89
C ALA A 82 -27.87 -9.23 -37.86
N GLU A 83 -28.30 -9.10 -36.60
CA GLU A 83 -27.87 -9.84 -35.40
C GLU A 83 -27.54 -11.32 -35.73
N PRO A 84 -26.51 -11.89 -35.07
CA PRO A 84 -26.85 -12.99 -34.18
C PRO A 84 -26.12 -12.98 -32.84
N GLN A 85 -26.90 -13.39 -31.84
CA GLN A 85 -26.55 -13.79 -30.50
C GLN A 85 -25.49 -14.88 -30.49
N GLY A 86 -24.45 -14.74 -29.65
CA GLY A 86 -23.56 -15.86 -29.37
C GLY A 86 -22.18 -15.48 -28.84
N ALA A 87 -22.10 -15.10 -27.56
CA ALA A 87 -21.00 -15.46 -26.64
C ALA A 87 -21.15 -14.69 -25.31
N ALA A 88 -21.84 -15.30 -24.35
CA ALA A 88 -21.85 -14.89 -22.95
C ALA A 88 -20.50 -15.24 -22.27
N GLN A 89 -19.39 -14.74 -22.81
CA GLN A 89 -18.06 -14.91 -22.20
C GLN A 89 -17.85 -13.83 -21.12
N GLN A 90 -18.13 -14.25 -19.89
CA GLN A 90 -17.58 -13.81 -18.60
C GLN A 90 -17.42 -12.29 -18.39
N ARG A 91 -18.46 -11.68 -17.81
CA ARG A 91 -18.51 -10.26 -17.42
C ARG A 91 -18.26 -10.05 -15.92
N VAL A 92 -17.32 -10.77 -15.34
CA VAL A 92 -16.91 -10.60 -13.93
C VAL A 92 -15.50 -10.02 -13.85
N HIS A 93 -15.28 -9.10 -12.92
CA HIS A 93 -13.97 -8.52 -12.62
C HIS A 93 -13.72 -8.56 -11.11
N SER A 94 -12.50 -8.87 -10.70
CA SER A 94 -12.12 -8.92 -9.28
C SER A 94 -11.81 -7.52 -8.77
N CYS A 95 -12.40 -7.17 -7.63
CA CYS A 95 -12.14 -5.92 -6.94
C CYS A 95 -10.67 -5.92 -6.54
N PRO A 96 -9.94 -4.87 -6.90
CA PRO A 96 -8.50 -4.94 -6.73
C PRO A 96 -8.02 -4.41 -5.37
N LYS A 97 -8.95 -4.09 -4.44
CA LYS A 97 -8.66 -3.83 -3.02
C LYS A 97 -8.82 -5.09 -2.15
N CYS A 98 -9.90 -5.85 -2.36
CA CYS A 98 -10.23 -7.01 -1.51
C CYS A 98 -10.28 -8.36 -2.25
N GLY A 99 -10.15 -8.38 -3.57
CA GLY A 99 -10.21 -9.59 -4.40
C GLY A 99 -11.62 -10.10 -4.70
N ALA A 100 -12.68 -9.48 -4.15
CA ALA A 100 -14.06 -9.90 -4.34
C ALA A 100 -14.48 -9.87 -5.83
N VAL A 101 -15.22 -10.87 -6.31
CA VAL A 101 -15.62 -10.97 -7.73
C VAL A 101 -16.88 -10.15 -7.96
N ASN A 102 -16.78 -9.06 -8.73
CA ASN A 102 -17.87 -8.10 -8.98
C ASN A 102 -18.37 -8.20 -10.43
N ASP A 103 -19.66 -7.91 -10.62
CA ASP A 103 -20.26 -7.76 -11.94
C ASP A 103 -19.77 -6.47 -12.62
N LYS A 104 -19.51 -6.51 -13.94
CA LYS A 104 -19.05 -5.35 -14.73
C LYS A 104 -19.96 -4.10 -14.65
N GLY A 105 -21.21 -4.24 -14.21
CA GLY A 105 -22.16 -3.12 -14.09
C GLY A 105 -22.10 -2.37 -12.75
N LEU A 106 -21.39 -2.89 -11.75
CA LEU A 106 -21.28 -2.25 -10.45
C LEU A 106 -20.22 -1.14 -10.51
N ALA A 107 -20.60 0.09 -10.16
CA ALA A 107 -19.68 1.22 -10.05
C ALA A 107 -18.77 1.12 -8.82
N GLU A 108 -19.14 0.30 -7.84
CA GLU A 108 -18.37 0.08 -6.61
C GLU A 108 -18.34 -1.39 -6.19
N CYS A 109 -17.30 -1.77 -5.45
CA CYS A 109 -17.17 -3.12 -4.94
C CYS A 109 -18.19 -3.43 -3.84
N TYR A 110 -19.00 -4.48 -3.99
CA TYR A 110 -20.00 -4.87 -2.98
C TYR A 110 -19.40 -5.23 -1.61
N SER A 111 -18.13 -5.63 -1.56
CA SER A 111 -17.46 -6.07 -0.33
C SER A 111 -16.73 -4.95 0.41
N CYS A 112 -16.24 -3.92 -0.31
CA CYS A 112 -15.39 -2.88 0.30
C CYS A 112 -15.72 -1.44 -0.12
N HIS A 113 -16.81 -1.25 -0.87
CA HIS A 113 -17.36 0.03 -1.34
C HIS A 113 -16.35 0.94 -2.03
N VAL A 114 -15.44 0.32 -2.77
CA VAL A 114 -14.45 1.03 -3.58
C VAL A 114 -15.04 1.34 -4.93
N ILE A 115 -15.09 2.62 -5.28
CA ILE A 115 -15.55 3.13 -6.58
C ILE A 115 -14.49 2.83 -7.65
N PHE A 116 -14.84 2.08 -8.69
CA PHE A 116 -13.88 1.63 -9.72
C PHE A 116 -13.42 2.75 -10.64
N GLU A 117 -14.28 3.72 -10.93
CA GLU A 117 -14.00 4.86 -11.82
C GLU A 117 -12.81 5.69 -11.31
N ARG A 118 -12.76 5.97 -10.01
CA ARG A 118 -11.64 6.69 -9.36
C ARG A 118 -10.33 5.90 -9.31
N LEU A 119 -10.37 4.61 -9.61
CA LEU A 119 -9.19 3.73 -9.56
C LEU A 119 -8.54 3.50 -10.92
N LEU A 120 -9.24 3.78 -12.00
CA LEU A 120 -8.75 3.61 -13.36
C LEU A 120 -7.79 4.74 -13.79
N GLU A 121 -7.86 5.90 -13.12
CA GLU A 121 -7.04 7.08 -13.45
C GLU A 121 -5.66 7.10 -12.76
N LEU A 122 -5.44 6.25 -11.75
CA LEU A 122 -4.10 6.14 -11.15
C LEU A 122 -3.27 5.13 -11.95
N PRO A 123 -1.98 5.41 -12.25
CA PRO A 123 -1.08 4.42 -12.83
C PRO A 123 -0.90 3.26 -11.85
N LEU A 124 -1.75 2.26 -12.01
CA LEU A 124 -1.72 1.00 -11.30
C LEU A 124 -0.59 0.17 -11.90
N ASP A 125 0.59 0.22 -11.27
CA ASP A 125 1.52 -0.88 -11.40
C ASP A 125 0.85 -2.10 -10.71
N PRO A 126 0.38 -3.11 -11.46
CA PRO A 126 -0.55 -4.12 -10.98
C PRO A 126 0.07 -5.08 -9.96
N THR A 127 1.39 -5.04 -9.80
CA THR A 127 2.10 -5.97 -8.92
C THR A 127 1.95 -5.59 -7.46
N LEU A 128 1.95 -4.31 -7.08
CA LEU A 128 1.97 -3.95 -5.65
C LEU A 128 1.52 -2.50 -5.38
N ARG A 129 0.23 -2.36 -5.04
CA ARG A 129 -0.44 -1.10 -4.66
C ARG A 129 -0.06 -0.60 -3.27
N ALA A 130 1.22 -0.27 -3.07
CA ALA A 130 1.66 0.37 -1.83
C ALA A 130 1.38 1.87 -1.84
N GLN A 131 1.23 2.46 -0.64
CA GLN A 131 1.20 3.91 -0.51
C GLN A 131 2.49 4.54 -1.07
N PRO A 132 2.41 5.73 -1.69
CA PRO A 132 3.59 6.42 -2.24
C PRO A 132 4.73 6.64 -1.24
N SER A 133 4.40 6.79 0.05
CA SER A 133 5.35 6.89 1.16
C SER A 133 6.25 5.66 1.28
N LEU A 134 5.66 4.45 1.24
CA LEU A 134 6.39 3.18 1.26
C LEU A 134 7.25 3.00 0.02
N VAL A 135 6.76 3.44 -1.15
CA VAL A 135 7.54 3.38 -2.40
C VAL A 135 8.80 4.25 -2.31
N ARG A 136 8.72 5.45 -1.71
CA ARG A 136 9.90 6.30 -1.49
C ARG A 136 10.88 5.67 -0.51
N LYS A 137 10.39 5.11 0.60
CA LYS A 137 11.24 4.38 1.57
C LYS A 137 11.93 3.19 0.93
N TRP A 138 11.21 2.41 0.11
CA TRP A 138 11.78 1.30 -0.64
C TRP A 138 12.89 1.76 -1.60
N LYS A 139 12.65 2.82 -2.38
CA LYS A 139 13.69 3.38 -3.28
C LYS A 139 14.94 3.80 -2.50
N ASN A 140 14.77 4.46 -1.35
CA ASN A 140 15.89 4.86 -0.50
C ASN A 140 16.66 3.66 0.08
N LEU A 141 15.93 2.62 0.49
CA LEU A 141 16.51 1.37 0.99
C LEU A 141 17.32 0.66 -0.11
N VAL A 142 16.80 0.56 -1.34
CA VAL A 142 17.52 -0.09 -2.46
C VAL A 142 18.80 0.66 -2.82
N LEU A 143 18.82 2.00 -2.71
CA LEU A 143 20.03 2.80 -2.93
C LEU A 143 21.09 2.58 -1.84
N ASN A 144 20.67 2.24 -0.62
CA ASN A 144 21.53 2.09 0.55
C ASN A 144 21.32 0.71 1.18
N PHE A 145 21.44 -0.34 0.36
CA PHE A 145 21.03 -1.70 0.71
C PHE A 145 21.83 -2.32 1.86
N ASP A 146 23.04 -1.83 2.14
CA ASP A 146 23.85 -2.33 3.25
C ASP A 146 23.39 -1.81 4.63
N SER A 147 22.48 -0.84 4.68
CA SER A 147 22.00 -0.24 5.92
C SER A 147 20.88 -1.05 6.58
N SER A 148 21.23 -1.83 7.60
CA SER A 148 20.27 -2.59 8.43
C SER A 148 19.16 -1.72 9.03
N GLU A 149 19.46 -0.46 9.38
CA GLU A 149 18.47 0.48 9.95
C GLU A 149 17.36 0.83 8.96
N LEU A 150 17.68 0.99 7.67
CA LEU A 150 16.69 1.30 6.64
C LEU A 150 15.76 0.11 6.38
N HIS A 151 16.28 -1.12 6.46
CA HIS A 151 15.45 -2.33 6.39
C HIS A 151 14.42 -2.37 7.52
N ASP A 152 14.86 -2.08 8.74
CA ASP A 152 14.01 -2.08 9.92
C ASP A 152 12.95 -0.97 9.89
N ASP A 153 13.34 0.25 9.50
CA ASP A 153 12.40 1.36 9.32
C ASP A 153 11.35 1.07 8.23
N PHE A 154 11.77 0.46 7.11
CA PHE A 154 10.86 0.07 6.04
C PHE A 154 9.88 -1.01 6.49
N LEU A 155 10.35 -2.07 7.17
CA LEU A 155 9.48 -3.13 7.71
C LEU A 155 8.52 -2.60 8.77
N LYS A 156 8.98 -1.71 9.66
CA LYS A 156 8.14 -1.05 10.66
C LYS A 156 7.04 -0.24 10.00
N SER A 157 7.38 0.55 8.97
CA SER A 157 6.40 1.34 8.22
C SER A 157 5.39 0.47 7.48
N CYS A 158 5.84 -0.67 6.92
CA CYS A 158 4.95 -1.64 6.30
C CYS A 158 4.01 -2.30 7.33
N HIS A 159 4.49 -2.59 8.54
CA HIS A 159 3.66 -3.13 9.62
C HIS A 159 2.62 -2.11 10.10
N GLU A 160 3.01 -0.85 10.30
CA GLU A 160 2.09 0.23 10.73
C GLU A 160 0.96 0.49 9.73
N LEU A 161 1.19 0.24 8.44
CA LEU A 161 0.22 0.43 7.36
C LEU A 161 -0.46 -0.87 6.89
N ASP A 162 -0.34 -1.96 7.65
CA ASP A 162 -0.87 -3.30 7.30
C ASP A 162 -0.43 -3.77 5.89
N ALA A 163 0.76 -3.36 5.46
CA ALA A 163 1.33 -3.60 4.14
C ALA A 163 2.53 -4.57 4.17
N LEU A 164 2.65 -5.45 5.16
CA LEU A 164 3.80 -6.40 5.24
C LEU A 164 3.92 -7.33 4.03
N ARG A 165 2.81 -7.69 3.39
CA ARG A 165 2.81 -8.46 2.12
C ARG A 165 3.57 -7.74 1.00
N PHE A 166 3.50 -6.40 0.96
CA PHE A 166 4.27 -5.59 0.02
C PHE A 166 5.77 -5.78 0.24
N ALA A 167 6.22 -5.71 1.50
CA ALA A 167 7.62 -5.89 1.83
C ALA A 167 8.13 -7.29 1.45
N ILE A 168 7.39 -8.36 1.77
CA ILE A 168 7.75 -9.74 1.42
C ILE A 168 7.97 -9.87 -0.08
N LEU A 169 7.00 -9.45 -0.88
CA LEU A 169 7.06 -9.58 -2.33
C LEU A 169 8.21 -8.74 -2.93
N LYS A 170 8.49 -7.55 -2.38
CA LYS A 170 9.63 -6.73 -2.79
C LYS A 170 10.99 -7.35 -2.47
N TYR A 171 11.15 -7.94 -1.30
CA TYR A 171 12.39 -8.66 -0.96
C TYR A 171 12.54 -9.94 -1.79
N GLU A 172 11.47 -10.67 -2.08
CA GLU A 172 11.53 -11.83 -2.98
C GLU A 172 11.91 -11.45 -4.41
N GLU A 173 11.35 -10.35 -4.95
CA GLU A 173 11.72 -9.79 -6.25
C GLU A 173 13.22 -9.45 -6.29
N LEU A 174 13.71 -8.80 -5.23
CA LEU A 174 15.11 -8.41 -5.13
C LEU A 174 16.03 -9.64 -5.01
N GLN A 175 15.66 -10.62 -4.19
CA GLN A 175 16.38 -11.89 -4.03
C GLN A 175 16.46 -12.65 -5.37
N LYS A 176 15.34 -12.74 -6.10
CA LYS A 176 15.29 -13.35 -7.44
C LYS A 176 16.18 -12.60 -8.44
N ALA A 177 16.17 -11.27 -8.41
CA ALA A 177 17.00 -10.44 -9.28
C ALA A 177 18.52 -10.60 -9.01
N GLN A 178 18.89 -10.95 -7.77
CA GLN A 178 20.28 -11.16 -7.35
C GLN A 178 20.78 -12.60 -7.51
N GLY A 179 19.97 -13.52 -8.05
CA GLY A 179 20.35 -14.92 -8.23
C GLY A 179 20.01 -15.84 -7.04
N GLY A 180 19.10 -15.43 -6.17
CA GLY A 180 18.40 -16.30 -5.22
C GLY A 180 19.09 -16.56 -3.88
N LYS A 181 20.33 -16.07 -3.66
CA LYS A 181 21.10 -16.33 -2.43
C LYS A 181 21.63 -15.05 -1.77
N ASP A 182 20.74 -14.15 -1.40
CA ASP A 182 21.07 -13.04 -0.51
C ASP A 182 20.52 -13.29 0.90
N TYR A 183 21.44 -13.36 1.87
CA TYR A 183 21.12 -13.55 3.29
C TYR A 183 20.34 -12.37 3.87
N VAL A 184 20.58 -11.14 3.39
CA VAL A 184 19.87 -9.94 3.88
C VAL A 184 18.40 -10.03 3.47
N CYS A 185 18.12 -10.28 2.20
CA CYS A 185 16.75 -10.48 1.72
C CYS A 185 16.05 -11.63 2.47
N GLU A 186 16.71 -12.78 2.63
CA GLU A 186 16.15 -13.94 3.33
C GLU A 186 15.80 -13.61 4.79
N SER A 187 16.73 -12.97 5.51
CA SER A 187 16.52 -12.53 6.90
C SER A 187 15.32 -11.57 7.02
N MET A 188 15.19 -10.62 6.08
CA MET A 188 14.08 -9.66 6.08
C MET A 188 12.74 -10.29 5.69
N ILE A 189 12.74 -11.26 4.79
CA ILE A 189 11.53 -12.06 4.45
C ILE A 189 11.05 -12.81 5.69
N TYR A 190 11.94 -13.51 6.42
CA TYR A 190 11.57 -14.19 7.66
C TYR A 190 11.05 -13.22 8.73
N LYS A 191 11.70 -12.07 8.90
CA LYS A 191 11.25 -11.04 9.85
C LYS A 191 9.85 -10.52 9.48
N ALA A 192 9.59 -10.26 8.21
CA ALA A 192 8.28 -9.83 7.73
C ALA A 192 7.19 -10.89 7.93
N HIS A 193 7.48 -12.17 7.69
CA HIS A 193 6.56 -13.28 7.98
C HIS A 193 6.28 -13.41 9.48
N GLY A 194 7.30 -13.28 10.33
CA GLY A 194 7.14 -13.30 11.78
C GLY A 194 6.21 -12.18 12.28
N LEU A 195 6.41 -10.95 11.78
CA LEU A 195 5.51 -9.83 12.09
C LEU A 195 4.08 -10.10 11.61
N LEU A 196 3.92 -10.59 10.37
CA LEU A 196 2.61 -10.89 9.79
C LEU A 196 1.84 -11.94 10.61
N GLN A 197 2.52 -12.98 11.10
CA GLN A 197 1.91 -14.02 11.92
C GLN A 197 1.42 -13.48 13.28
N VAL A 198 2.20 -12.59 13.91
CA VAL A 198 1.80 -11.92 15.17
C VAL A 198 0.59 -11.02 14.95
N THR A 199 0.55 -10.24 13.86
CA THR A 199 -0.59 -9.37 13.54
C THR A 199 -1.87 -10.19 13.30
N LEU A 200 -1.76 -11.32 12.60
CA LEU A 200 -2.92 -12.19 12.33
C LEU A 200 -3.44 -12.88 13.60
N TYR A 201 -2.55 -13.28 14.51
CA TYR A 201 -2.94 -13.88 15.79
C TYR A 201 -3.67 -12.85 16.66
N SER A 202 -3.11 -11.64 16.80
CA SER A 202 -3.71 -10.54 17.57
C SER A 202 -5.09 -10.10 17.07
N LYS A 203 -5.43 -10.36 15.80
CA LYS A 203 -6.73 -9.99 15.23
C LYS A 203 -7.79 -11.08 15.38
N ARG A 204 -7.38 -12.34 15.56
CA ARG A 204 -8.28 -13.50 15.57
C ARG A 204 -8.72 -13.88 16.98
N THR A 205 -7.83 -13.75 17.95
CA THR A 205 -8.25 -13.63 19.34
C THR A 205 -8.75 -12.21 19.49
N GLY A 206 -10.07 -12.02 19.56
CA GLY A 206 -10.69 -10.81 20.10
C GLY A 206 -10.37 -10.67 21.60
N ASP A 207 -9.11 -10.89 21.97
CA ASP A 207 -8.66 -10.84 23.34
C ASP A 207 -8.60 -9.36 23.73
N PRO A 208 -9.36 -8.93 24.75
CA PRO A 208 -9.29 -7.58 25.31
C PRO A 208 -7.95 -7.25 25.99
N PHE A 209 -6.90 -8.06 25.75
CA PHE A 209 -5.66 -8.08 26.52
C PHE A 209 -4.51 -7.29 25.90
N TYR A 210 -4.63 -6.82 24.67
CA TYR A 210 -3.83 -5.70 24.18
C TYR A 210 -4.69 -4.44 24.11
N LYS A 211 -5.20 -4.03 25.28
CA LYS A 211 -5.22 -2.59 25.57
C LYS A 211 -3.77 -2.15 25.48
N LYS A 212 -3.34 -1.68 24.31
CA LYS A 212 -2.26 -0.70 24.23
C LYS A 212 -2.63 0.32 25.29
N ASP A 213 -1.90 0.35 26.41
CA ASP A 213 -2.20 1.27 27.50
C ASP A 213 -2.44 2.62 26.83
N PRO A 214 -3.68 3.17 26.91
CA PRO A 214 -3.93 4.48 26.35
C PRO A 214 -2.85 5.38 26.96
N PRO A 215 -2.18 6.22 26.15
CA PRO A 215 -1.03 7.00 26.61
C PRO A 215 -1.35 7.54 28.00
N LYS A 216 -0.52 7.21 28.99
CA LYS A 216 -0.84 7.25 30.43
C LYS A 216 -1.31 8.62 30.97
N ASN A 217 -1.44 9.63 30.12
CA ASN A 217 -1.89 10.98 30.38
C ASN A 217 -2.92 11.53 29.38
N VAL A 218 -3.64 10.72 28.60
CA VAL A 218 -4.95 11.19 28.10
C VAL A 218 -5.91 11.13 29.27
N VAL A 219 -5.88 12.19 30.07
CA VAL A 219 -6.90 12.53 31.07
C VAL A 219 -8.26 12.18 30.45
N ALA A 220 -9.11 11.49 31.20
CA ALA A 220 -10.43 11.03 30.76
C ALA A 220 -11.42 12.20 30.53
N TRP A 221 -10.97 13.26 29.84
CA TRP A 221 -11.64 14.50 29.56
C TRP A 221 -12.96 14.25 28.83
N HIS A 222 -13.02 13.23 27.99
CA HIS A 222 -14.26 12.80 27.34
C HIS A 222 -15.36 12.41 28.34
N LYS A 223 -15.00 11.80 29.49
CA LYS A 223 -15.98 11.48 30.54
C LYS A 223 -16.45 12.76 31.22
N TYR A 224 -15.52 13.65 31.59
CA TYR A 224 -15.86 14.90 32.25
C TYR A 224 -16.72 15.83 31.39
N VAL A 225 -16.40 16.00 30.11
CA VAL A 225 -17.18 16.83 29.16
C VAL A 225 -18.63 16.37 29.04
N PHE A 226 -18.85 15.07 29.20
CA PHE A 226 -20.19 14.49 29.08
C PHE A 226 -21.01 14.65 30.38
N PHE A 227 -20.39 14.52 31.55
CA PHE A 227 -21.09 14.63 32.84
C PHE A 227 -21.27 16.07 33.35
N THR A 228 -20.39 17.01 32.98
CA THR A 228 -20.47 18.41 33.43
C THR A 228 -21.81 19.10 33.15
N PRO A 229 -22.40 19.03 31.93
CA PRO A 229 -23.69 19.68 31.68
C PRO A 229 -24.85 19.07 32.48
N LEU A 230 -24.81 17.76 32.77
CA LEU A 230 -25.82 17.12 33.61
C LEU A 230 -25.75 17.63 35.06
N ILE A 231 -24.55 17.70 35.64
CA ILE A 231 -24.36 18.22 37.00
C ILE A 231 -24.80 19.68 37.09
N ILE A 232 -24.41 20.50 36.12
CA ILE A 232 -24.82 21.93 36.05
C ILE A 232 -26.34 22.04 35.98
N SER A 233 -27.01 21.22 35.15
CA SER A 233 -28.48 21.24 35.04
C SER A 233 -29.19 20.90 36.36
N ILE A 234 -28.67 19.92 37.12
CA ILE A 234 -29.20 19.53 38.43
C ILE A 234 -29.02 20.66 39.44
N LEU A 235 -27.84 21.28 39.49
CA LEU A 235 -27.58 22.41 40.37
C LEU A 235 -28.49 23.62 40.06
N MET A 236 -28.75 23.91 38.79
CA MET A 236 -29.68 24.95 38.37
C MET A 236 -31.12 24.66 38.84
N MET A 237 -31.58 23.42 38.72
CA MET A 237 -32.90 23.03 39.21
C MET A 237 -32.99 23.16 40.73
N LEU A 238 -32.01 22.64 41.49
CA LEU A 238 -32.00 22.72 42.95
C LEU A 238 -31.96 24.17 43.46
N SER A 239 -31.17 25.04 42.84
CA SER A 239 -31.13 26.48 43.18
C SER A 239 -32.45 27.19 42.87
N GLY A 240 -33.13 26.80 41.78
CA GLY A 240 -34.45 27.34 41.44
C GLY A 240 -35.56 26.93 42.42
N PHE A 241 -35.42 25.79 43.11
CA PHE A 241 -36.37 25.34 44.13
C PHE A 241 -36.18 26.06 45.47
N THR A 242 -34.96 26.45 45.84
CA THR A 242 -34.69 27.11 47.12
C THR A 242 -35.02 28.61 47.11
N SER A 243 -35.05 29.25 45.94
CA SER A 243 -35.31 30.69 45.80
C SER A 243 -36.52 30.97 44.92
N LEU A 244 -37.57 31.58 45.48
CA LEU A 244 -38.74 32.03 44.70
C LEU A 244 -38.36 33.03 43.60
N SER A 245 -37.27 33.79 43.79
CA SER A 245 -36.79 34.78 42.83
C SER A 245 -36.19 34.15 41.56
N GLN A 246 -35.80 32.86 41.61
CA GLN A 246 -35.09 32.17 40.53
C GLN A 246 -35.89 31.01 39.93
N ARG A 247 -37.23 31.03 39.98
CA ARG A 247 -38.05 29.93 39.43
C ARG A 247 -37.81 29.66 37.93
N ASN A 248 -37.45 30.69 37.16
CA ASN A 248 -37.11 30.54 35.75
C ASN A 248 -35.86 29.68 35.52
N LEU A 249 -35.00 29.53 36.54
CA LEU A 249 -33.79 28.70 36.50
C LEU A 249 -34.12 27.20 36.44
N VAL A 250 -35.27 26.79 36.97
CA VAL A 250 -35.76 25.40 36.87
C VAL A 250 -36.02 25.04 35.41
N GLY A 251 -36.74 25.90 34.69
CA GLY A 251 -37.02 25.70 33.26
C GLY A 251 -35.75 25.65 32.41
N ALA A 252 -34.78 26.53 32.71
CA ALA A 252 -33.48 26.52 32.06
C ALA A 252 -32.70 25.22 32.33
N GLY A 253 -32.71 24.74 33.58
CA GLY A 253 -32.10 23.46 33.95
C GLY A 253 -32.69 22.27 33.18
N VAL A 254 -34.02 22.19 33.07
CA VAL A 254 -34.71 21.14 32.31
C VAL A 254 -34.34 21.18 30.82
N ALA A 255 -34.29 22.38 30.22
CA ALA A 255 -33.90 22.54 28.81
C ALA A 255 -32.47 22.06 28.54
N VAL A 256 -31.51 22.41 29.41
CA VAL A 256 -30.11 21.97 29.29
C VAL A 256 -29.99 20.45 29.45
N MET A 257 -30.75 19.87 30.38
CA MET A 257 -30.78 18.42 30.60
C MET A 257 -31.29 17.67 29.35
N LEU A 258 -32.38 18.14 28.74
CA LEU A 258 -32.94 17.54 27.52
C LEU A 258 -32.00 17.69 26.31
N LEU A 259 -31.38 18.85 26.14
CA LEU A 259 -30.39 19.07 25.07
C LEU A 259 -29.19 18.15 25.21
N THR A 260 -28.66 18.01 26.43
CA THR A 260 -27.55 17.11 26.72
C THR A 260 -27.91 15.66 26.40
N PHE A 261 -29.11 15.23 26.81
CA PHE A 261 -29.61 13.89 26.52
C PHE A 261 -29.82 13.66 25.02
N GLY A 262 -30.37 14.64 24.30
CA GLY A 262 -30.54 14.58 22.84
C GLY A 262 -29.23 14.48 22.09
N LEU A 263 -28.22 15.30 22.46
CA LEU A 263 -26.89 15.26 21.85
C LEU A 263 -26.20 13.91 22.10
N THR A 264 -26.41 13.34 23.29
CA THR A 264 -25.94 12.00 23.64
C THR A 264 -26.51 10.94 22.72
N LEU A 265 -27.83 10.95 22.55
CA LEU A 265 -28.53 10.00 21.69
C LEU A 265 -28.04 10.12 20.24
N PHE A 266 -27.88 11.35 19.76
CA PHE A 266 -27.44 11.62 18.40
C PHE A 266 -26.02 11.10 18.13
N TRP A 267 -25.07 11.32 19.05
CA TRP A 267 -23.69 10.85 18.87
C TRP A 267 -23.50 9.34 19.06
N LYS A 268 -24.24 8.71 19.97
CA LYS A 268 -24.08 7.27 20.22
C LYS A 268 -24.91 6.37 19.32
N GLY A 269 -25.99 6.87 18.72
CA GLY A 269 -26.88 6.10 17.84
C GLY A 269 -27.71 5.01 18.54
N ARG A 270 -27.27 4.49 19.70
CA ARG A 270 -28.02 3.57 20.57
C ARG A 270 -27.49 3.64 22.01
N LEU A 271 -28.35 3.93 22.99
CA LEU A 271 -27.96 3.84 24.40
C LEU A 271 -27.98 2.38 24.85
N SER A 272 -26.84 1.90 25.36
CA SER A 272 -26.77 0.66 26.12
C SER A 272 -26.76 0.99 27.62
N MET A 273 -27.53 0.26 28.42
CA MET A 273 -27.57 0.44 29.88
C MET A 273 -26.21 0.17 30.55
N SER A 274 -25.31 -0.56 29.88
CA SER A 274 -23.93 -0.80 30.34
C SER A 274 -23.10 0.48 30.46
N ASP A 275 -23.48 1.55 29.75
CA ASP A 275 -22.73 2.81 29.78
C ASP A 275 -22.98 3.65 31.04
N PHE A 276 -24.05 3.33 31.79
CA PHE A 276 -24.44 4.05 33.00
C PHE A 276 -24.06 3.31 34.29
N ILE A 277 -23.70 2.03 34.20
CA ILE A 277 -23.42 1.14 35.34
C ILE A 277 -21.90 0.88 35.47
N GLY A 278 -21.06 1.74 34.86
CA GLY A 278 -19.60 1.61 34.85
C GLY A 278 -18.89 2.20 36.05
#